data_AF-A0A0N8PVZ3-F1
#
_entry.id   AF-A0A0N8PVZ3-F1
#
_cell.length_a   1.000
_cell.length_b   1.000
_cell.length_c   1.000
_cell.angle_alpha   90.00
_cell.angle_beta   90.00
_cell.angle_gamma   90.00
#
_symmetry.space_group_name_H-M   'P 1'
#
loop_
_entity.id
_entity.type
_entity.pdbx_description
1 polymer ?
#
loop_
_entity_poly.entity_id
_entity_poly.type
_entity_poly.pdbx_seq_one_letter_code
_entity_poly.pdbx_strand_id
1 'polypeptide(L)' 'MACGSFNLVGNHYTKSFHIKCTTGETLWTGCFGAGLTRFTTAFVAQHGFDKNRWPNAIKEKLGVKCSTAIVVP' A
#
# COMPACT_ATOMS: atom_id res chain seq x y z
N MET A 1 -8.92 -10.98 -3.82
CA MET A 1 -7.46 -11.13 -3.62
C MET A 1 -7.03 -10.20 -2.50
N ALA A 2 -6.33 -10.69 -1.48
CA ALA A 2 -5.77 -9.85 -0.41
C ALA A 2 -4.44 -9.23 -0.86
N CYS A 3 -4.43 -7.92 -1.15
CA CYS A 3 -3.22 -7.20 -1.58
C CYS A 3 -2.44 -6.57 -0.42
N GLY A 4 -3.07 -6.43 0.75
CA GLY A 4 -2.41 -6.00 1.97
C GLY A 4 -3.13 -6.52 3.22
N SER A 5 -2.52 -6.33 4.37
CA SER A 5 -3.03 -6.77 5.67
C SER A 5 -2.65 -5.79 6.77
N PHE A 6 -3.54 -5.62 7.75
CA PHE A 6 -3.23 -5.00 9.04
C PHE A 6 -3.30 -6.09 10.10
N ASN A 7 -2.20 -6.29 10.82
CA ASN A 7 -2.11 -7.33 11.83
C ASN A 7 -1.88 -6.68 13.19
N LEU A 8 -2.81 -6.88 14.11
CA LEU A 8 -2.64 -6.51 15.51
C LEU A 8 -2.25 -7.77 16.29
N VAL A 9 -1.02 -7.81 16.78
CA VAL A 9 -0.43 -9.01 17.41
C VAL A 9 -0.30 -8.84 18.93
N GLY A 10 -0.79 -7.70 19.44
CA GLY A 10 -0.80 -7.38 20.86
C GLY A 10 0.61 -7.39 21.45
N ASN A 11 0.76 -8.03 22.61
CA ASN A 11 2.03 -8.10 23.34
C ASN A 11 2.90 -9.32 22.99
N HIS A 12 2.57 -10.07 21.93
CA HIS A 12 3.32 -11.29 21.57
C HIS A 12 4.81 -10.98 21.34
N TYR A 13 5.11 -9.98 20.50
CA TYR A 13 6.49 -9.60 20.21
C TYR A 13 7.15 -8.83 21.36
N THR A 14 6.39 -7.99 22.07
CA THR A 14 6.95 -7.21 23.19
C THR A 14 7.36 -8.12 24.35
N LYS A 15 6.59 -9.19 24.62
CA LYS A 15 6.99 -10.24 25.57
C LYS A 15 8.17 -11.06 25.08
N SER A 16 8.13 -11.53 23.84
CA SER A 16 9.16 -12.42 23.28
C SER A 16 10.54 -11.76 23.18
N PHE A 17 10.58 -10.45 22.90
CA PHE A 17 11.82 -9.68 22.79
C PHE A 17 12.14 -8.83 24.02
N HIS A 18 11.41 -9.00 25.13
CA HIS A 18 11.60 -8.26 26.38
C HIS A 18 11.56 -6.72 26.22
N ILE A 19 10.71 -6.22 25.33
CA ILE A 19 10.51 -4.78 25.09
C ILE A 19 9.57 -4.24 26.19
N LYS A 20 10.02 -3.23 26.94
CA LYS A 20 9.30 -2.67 28.09
C LYS A 20 9.08 -1.17 27.95
N CYS A 21 7.98 -0.67 28.50
CA CYS A 21 7.73 0.76 28.65
C CYS A 21 8.29 1.26 29.99
N THR A 22 8.89 2.45 30.02
CA THR A 22 9.41 3.06 31.26
C THR A 22 8.30 3.33 32.29
N THR A 23 7.06 3.56 31.84
CA THR A 23 5.88 3.75 32.69
C THR A 23 5.35 2.45 33.30
N GLY A 24 5.86 1.29 32.87
CA GLY A 24 5.39 -0.04 33.29
C GLY A 24 4.17 -0.55 32.51
N GLU A 25 3.65 0.21 31.55
CA GLU A 25 2.49 -0.19 30.76
C GLU A 25 2.80 -1.33 29.78
N THR A 26 1.75 -2.11 29.46
CA THR A 26 1.88 -3.20 28.47
C THR A 26 1.94 -2.62 27.05
N LEU A 27 3.07 -2.83 26.39
CA LEU A 27 3.23 -2.43 24.99
C LEU A 27 2.57 -3.42 24.05
N TRP A 28 1.85 -2.89 23.06
CA TRP A 28 1.27 -3.64 21.95
C TRP A 28 1.94 -3.30 20.63
N THR A 29 1.93 -4.28 19.74
CA THR A 29 2.52 -4.17 18.40
C THR A 29 1.50 -4.54 17.35
N GLY A 30 1.63 -3.87 16.21
CA GLY A 30 0.93 -4.21 15.00
C GLY A 30 1.80 -3.91 13.79
N CYS A 31 1.44 -4.49 12.65
CA CYS A 31 2.14 -4.25 11.39
C CYS A 31 1.16 -4.10 10.22
N PHE A 32 1.61 -3.39 9.20
CA PHE A 32 0.97 -3.31 7.90
C PHE A 32 1.86 -4.01 6.87
N GLY A 33 1.28 -4.95 6.13
CA GLY A 33 1.93 -5.62 5.02
C GLY A 33 1.31 -5.20 3.70
N ALA A 34 2.13 -4.70 2.77
CA ALA A 34 1.72 -4.42 1.40
C ALA A 34 2.38 -5.41 0.44
N GLY A 35 1.58 -6.27 -0.19
CA GLY A 35 2.05 -7.20 -1.19
C GLY A 35 2.18 -6.52 -2.55
N LEU A 36 3.32 -5.88 -2.82
CA LEU A 36 3.54 -5.09 -4.05
C LEU A 36 3.18 -5.87 -5.31
N THR A 37 3.64 -7.11 -5.46
CA THR A 37 3.31 -7.95 -6.62
C THR A 37 1.80 -8.16 -6.77
N ARG A 38 1.07 -8.33 -5.65
CA ARG A 38 -0.40 -8.49 -5.68
C ARG A 38 -1.09 -7.19 -6.06
N PHE A 39 -0.61 -6.05 -5.58
CA PHE A 39 -1.07 -4.75 -6.03
C PHE A 39 -0.82 -4.55 -7.53
N THR A 40 0.37 -4.89 -8.04
CA THR A 40 0.69 -4.82 -9.47
C THR A 40 -0.20 -5.74 -10.29
N THR A 41 -0.38 -7.00 -9.89
CA THR A 41 -1.26 -7.94 -10.59
C THR A 41 -2.71 -7.46 -10.60
N ALA A 42 -3.24 -7.01 -9.45
CA ALA A 42 -4.61 -6.51 -9.37
C ALA A 42 -4.80 -5.25 -10.23
N PHE A 43 -3.82 -4.35 -10.23
CA PHE A 43 -3.86 -3.12 -11.02
C PHE A 43 -3.87 -3.41 -12.52
N VAL A 44 -2.94 -4.24 -12.99
CA VAL A 44 -2.86 -4.63 -14.41
C VAL A 44 -4.08 -5.44 -14.84
N ALA A 45 -4.65 -6.27 -13.96
CA ALA A 45 -5.89 -6.99 -14.25
C ALA A 45 -7.10 -6.05 -14.47
N GLN A 46 -7.11 -4.89 -13.82
CA GLN A 46 -8.21 -3.90 -13.95
C GLN A 46 -7.99 -2.88 -15.07
N HIS A 47 -6.74 -2.48 -15.33
CA HIS A 47 -6.42 -1.39 -16.25
C HIS A 47 -5.66 -1.82 -17.51
N GLY A 48 -5.25 -3.08 -17.59
CA GLY A 48 -4.41 -3.60 -18.66
C GLY A 48 -3.00 -3.00 -18.68
N PHE A 49 -2.26 -3.30 -19.73
CA PHE A 49 -0.87 -2.83 -19.91
C PHE A 49 -0.76 -1.51 -20.68
N ASP A 50 -1.86 -1.02 -21.26
CA ASP A 50 -1.88 0.27 -21.98
C ASP A 50 -1.89 1.44 -21.00
N LYS A 51 -0.70 2.04 -20.82
CA LYS A 51 -0.49 3.17 -19.90
C LYS A 51 -1.36 4.39 -20.19
N ASN A 52 -1.84 4.57 -21.42
CA ASN A 52 -2.69 5.71 -21.77
C ASN A 52 -4.07 5.63 -21.09
N ARG A 53 -4.54 4.39 -20.88
CA ARG A 53 -5.84 4.08 -20.25
C ARG A 53 -5.78 4.05 -18.72
N TRP A 54 -4.60 4.22 -18.14
CA TRP A 54 -4.45 4.23 -16.70
C TRP A 54 -5.04 5.50 -16.08
N PRO A 55 -5.49 5.46 -14.81
CA PRO A 55 -6.02 6.63 -14.12
C PRO A 55 -5.03 7.80 -14.10
N ASN A 56 -5.53 9.03 -14.26
CA ASN A 56 -4.69 10.23 -14.32
C ASN A 56 -3.78 10.40 -13.09
N ALA A 57 -4.29 10.09 -11.89
CA ALA A 57 -3.50 10.12 -10.65
C ALA A 57 -2.28 9.19 -10.68
N ILE A 58 -2.35 8.07 -11.39
CA ILE A 58 -1.22 7.16 -11.57
C ILE A 58 -0.25 7.70 -12.60
N LYS A 59 -0.76 8.23 -13.72
CA LYS A 59 0.08 8.83 -14.78
C LYS A 59 0.90 10.00 -14.24
N GLU A 60 0.29 10.85 -13.42
CA GLU A 60 0.94 11.97 -12.73
C GLU A 60 2.07 11.50 -11.81
N LYS A 61 1.81 10.49 -10.95
CA LYS A 61 2.82 9.93 -10.04
C LYS A 61 3.99 9.25 -10.77
N LEU A 62 3.76 8.73 -11.97
CA LEU A 62 4.79 8.10 -12.80
C LEU A 62 5.55 9.10 -13.68
N GLY A 63 5.21 10.39 -13.65
CA GLY A 63 5.83 11.40 -14.52
C GLY A 63 5.57 11.18 -16.01
N VAL A 64 4.58 10.34 -16.36
CA VAL A 64 4.17 10.12 -17.74
C VAL A 64 3.36 11.34 -18.14
N LYS A 65 3.96 12.26 -18.91
CA LYS A 65 3.26 13.41 -19.45
C LYS A 65 2.03 12.91 -20.21
N CYS A 66 0.85 13.31 -19.73
CA CYS A 66 -0.35 13.24 -20.54
C CYS A 66 -0.04 14.06 -21.79
N SER A 67 0.08 13.43 -22.96
CA SER A 67 0.14 14.18 -24.20
C SER A 67 -1.17 14.95 -24.28
N THR A 68 -1.09 16.27 -24.16
CA THR A 68 -2.21 17.18 -24.34
C THR A 68 -2.92 16.85 -25.64
N ALA A 69 -4.16 16.39 -25.55
CA ALA A 69 -5.14 16.60 -26.58
C ALA A 69 -6.50 16.58 -25.90
N ILE A 70 -7.27 17.64 -26.18
CA ILE A 70 -8.71 17.77 -25.90
C ILE A 70 -9.02 18.40 -24.53
N VAL A 71 -8.80 19.72 -24.47
CA VAL A 71 -9.85 20.62 -23.95
C VAL A 71 -11.11 20.37 -24.78
N VAL A 72 -12.19 19.91 -24.17
CA VAL A 72 -13.56 20.31 -24.54
C VAL A 72 -14.44 20.28 -23.30
N PRO A 73 -15.51 21.07 -23.33
CA PRO A 73 -15.71 22.30 -22.55
C PRO A 73 -15.89 22.08 -21.04
#